data_AF-A0A2T5IPZ3-F1
#
_entry.id   AF-A0A2T5IPZ3-F1
#
_cell.length_a   1.000
_cell.length_b   1.000
_cell.length_c   1.000
_cell.angle_alpha   90.00
_cell.angle_beta   90.00
_cell.angle_gamma   90.00
#
_symmetry.space_group_name_H-M   'P 1'
#
loop_
_entity.id
_entity.type
_entity.pdbx_description
1 polymer ?
#
loop_
_entity_poly.entity_id
_entity_poly.type
_entity_poly.pdbx_seq_one_letter_code
_entity_poly.pdbx_strand_id
1 'polypeptide(L)'
;MLILLWGCYPLALKLGYAYKMNISLEEIKERILSNPKNFKVLKYLKLNTDIETFSIWYDSGFDEGAQTFYYEYCESIPSEAFINFGIYNLVVCIESGTIFGFQFGRFTFFVRPNFEAQGILIGKSPRRLSTIDGTVNIESLEHEWVFLSSVAEEGEESICYKNAYYLAKKI
;
A
#
# COMPACT_ATOMS: atom_id res chain seq x y z
N MET A 1 25.43 7.74 39.09
CA MET A 1 24.25 8.62 38.96
C MET A 1 24.02 8.85 37.47
N LEU A 2 22.83 8.50 36.99
CA LEU A 2 22.52 8.16 35.59
C LEU A 2 22.84 9.25 34.55
N ILE A 3 23.46 8.84 33.44
CA ILE A 3 23.39 9.52 32.14
C ILE A 3 22.27 8.81 31.37
N LEU A 4 21.13 9.48 31.18
CA LEU A 4 20.02 8.99 30.37
C LEU A 4 20.32 9.26 28.89
N LEU A 5 20.70 8.19 28.18
CA LEU A 5 20.71 8.09 26.73
C LEU A 5 19.27 8.07 26.21
N TRP A 6 18.75 9.21 25.74
CA TRP A 6 17.48 9.31 25.03
C TRP A 6 17.75 9.88 23.64
N GLY A 7 17.86 9.01 22.63
CA GLY A 7 18.08 9.47 21.25
C GLY A 7 18.05 8.41 20.14
N CYS A 8 17.98 7.11 20.43
CA CYS A 8 18.04 6.07 19.38
C CYS A 8 16.95 4.99 19.49
N TYR A 9 15.78 5.30 20.06
CA TYR A 9 14.83 4.28 20.54
C TYR A 9 13.45 4.10 19.85
N PRO A 10 13.17 4.60 18.62
CA PRO A 10 12.07 4.02 17.83
C PRO A 10 12.47 3.39 16.49
N LEU A 11 13.68 3.62 15.96
CA LEU A 11 14.05 3.13 14.62
C LEU A 11 14.47 1.66 14.62
N ALA A 12 15.25 1.25 15.63
CA ALA A 12 15.72 -0.13 15.78
C ALA A 12 14.60 -1.12 16.15
N LEU A 13 13.53 -0.66 16.78
CA LEU A 13 12.36 -1.49 17.11
C LEU A 13 11.41 -1.68 15.93
N LYS A 14 11.38 -0.77 14.95
CA LYS A 14 10.60 -0.90 13.71
C LYS A 14 11.30 -1.76 12.65
N LEU A 15 12.64 -1.71 12.56
CA LEU A 15 13.43 -2.60 11.68
C LEU A 15 13.36 -4.08 12.11
N GLY A 16 13.01 -4.35 13.37
CA GLY A 16 12.95 -5.69 13.96
C GLY A 16 11.67 -6.51 13.71
N TYR A 17 10.67 -5.97 13.00
CA TYR A 17 9.43 -6.69 12.71
C TYR A 17 9.37 -7.27 11.28
N ALA A 18 10.32 -6.98 10.40
CA ALA A 18 10.26 -7.41 9.00
C ALA A 18 10.57 -8.92 8.73
N TYR A 19 10.93 -9.71 9.75
CA TYR A 19 11.47 -11.07 9.56
C TYR A 19 10.75 -12.14 10.38
N LYS A 20 9.41 -12.09 10.43
CA LYS A 20 8.60 -13.12 11.10
C LYS A 20 8.04 -14.19 10.16
N MET A 21 8.25 -14.03 8.86
CA MET A 21 7.76 -14.94 7.81
C MET A 21 8.99 -15.60 7.17
N ASN A 22 9.04 -16.92 7.12
CA ASN A 22 10.09 -17.70 6.44
C ASN A 22 9.97 -17.60 4.89
N ILE A 23 9.62 -16.42 4.37
CA ILE A 23 9.33 -16.14 2.97
C ILE A 23 10.39 -15.18 2.45
N SER A 24 11.00 -15.52 1.33
CA SER A 24 12.03 -14.67 0.72
C SER A 24 11.42 -13.48 -0.02
N LEU A 25 12.20 -12.41 -0.19
CA LEU A 25 11.76 -11.23 -0.94
C LEU A 25 11.40 -11.57 -2.41
N GLU A 26 12.17 -12.46 -3.05
CA GLU A 26 11.89 -12.95 -4.40
C GLU A 26 10.58 -13.74 -4.45
N GLU A 27 10.28 -14.54 -3.43
CA GLU A 27 9.02 -15.27 -3.35
C GLU A 27 7.82 -14.31 -3.20
N ILE A 28 7.97 -13.22 -2.45
CA ILE A 28 6.93 -12.17 -2.36
C ILE A 28 6.73 -11.53 -3.74
N LYS A 29 7.81 -11.19 -4.44
CA LYS A 29 7.77 -10.61 -5.78
C LYS A 29 7.05 -11.53 -6.76
N GLU A 30 7.40 -12.82 -6.77
CA GLU A 30 6.78 -13.83 -7.63
C GLU A 30 5.28 -13.97 -7.34
N ARG A 31 4.88 -14.01 -6.06
CA ARG A 31 3.46 -14.05 -5.67
C ARG A 31 2.70 -12.81 -6.16
N ILE A 32 3.28 -11.62 -6.03
CA ILE A 32 2.68 -10.38 -6.53
C ILE A 32 2.48 -10.45 -8.05
N LEU A 33 3.52 -10.83 -8.80
CA LEU A 33 3.51 -10.83 -10.26
C LEU A 33 2.62 -11.93 -10.85
N SER A 34 2.52 -13.09 -10.19
CA SER A 34 1.72 -14.22 -10.65
C SER A 34 0.25 -14.17 -10.20
N ASN A 35 -0.10 -13.33 -9.21
CA ASN A 35 -1.47 -13.25 -8.72
C ASN A 35 -2.39 -12.58 -9.77
N PRO A 36 -3.40 -13.30 -10.29
CA PRO A 36 -4.27 -12.79 -11.36
C PRO A 36 -5.08 -11.55 -10.95
N LYS A 37 -5.34 -11.36 -9.64
CA LYS A 37 -6.03 -10.17 -9.14
C LYS A 37 -5.20 -8.90 -9.27
N ASN A 38 -3.88 -9.03 -9.42
CA ASN A 38 -2.99 -7.90 -9.58
C ASN A 38 -2.82 -7.47 -11.05
N PHE A 39 -3.32 -8.25 -12.02
CA PHE A 39 -3.08 -8.00 -13.44
C PHE A 39 -3.36 -6.56 -13.88
N LYS A 40 -4.51 -6.00 -13.48
CA LYS A 40 -4.90 -4.62 -13.84
C LYS A 40 -3.98 -3.58 -13.19
N VAL A 41 -3.66 -3.73 -11.90
CA VAL A 41 -2.81 -2.77 -11.18
C VAL A 41 -1.36 -2.83 -11.66
N LEU A 42 -0.81 -4.02 -11.90
CA LEU A 42 0.52 -4.18 -12.47
C LEU A 42 0.61 -3.54 -13.87
N LYS A 43 -0.38 -3.80 -14.73
CA LYS A 43 -0.44 -3.18 -16.06
C LYS A 43 -0.55 -1.65 -15.98
N TYR A 44 -1.38 -1.13 -15.06
CA TYR A 44 -1.57 0.30 -14.86
C TYR A 44 -0.29 1.01 -14.40
N LEU A 45 0.39 0.41 -13.41
CA LEU A 45 1.66 0.93 -12.89
C LEU A 45 2.86 0.61 -13.80
N LYS A 46 2.64 -0.14 -14.89
CA LYS A 46 3.66 -0.65 -15.80
C LYS A 46 4.73 -1.47 -15.07
N LEU A 47 4.32 -2.19 -14.03
CA LEU A 47 5.18 -3.06 -13.23
C LEU A 47 5.37 -4.41 -13.93
N ASN A 48 6.62 -4.81 -14.16
CA ASN A 48 6.98 -6.09 -14.76
C ASN A 48 8.26 -6.66 -14.11
N THR A 49 8.76 -7.78 -14.63
CA THR A 49 9.97 -8.47 -14.13
C THR A 49 11.24 -7.63 -14.23
N ASP A 50 11.27 -6.65 -15.13
CA ASP A 50 12.47 -5.93 -15.55
C ASP A 50 12.76 -4.70 -14.68
N ILE A 51 11.87 -4.38 -13.73
CA ILE A 51 12.04 -3.25 -12.82
C ILE A 51 13.04 -3.62 -11.72
N GLU A 52 14.09 -2.80 -11.63
CA GLU A 52 15.31 -3.07 -10.87
C GLU A 52 15.16 -2.93 -9.34
N THR A 53 14.15 -2.20 -8.84
CA THR A 53 13.96 -1.99 -7.40
C THR A 53 12.73 -2.72 -6.88
N PHE A 54 12.96 -3.69 -6.00
CA PHE A 54 11.93 -4.36 -5.21
C PHE A 54 12.46 -4.55 -3.79
N SER A 55 11.79 -4.00 -2.78
CA SER A 55 12.22 -4.11 -1.39
C SER A 55 11.04 -4.01 -0.43
N ILE A 56 11.21 -4.52 0.79
CA ILE A 56 10.37 -4.10 1.90
C ILE A 56 10.66 -2.62 2.17
N TRP A 57 9.63 -1.84 2.41
CA TRP A 57 9.78 -0.43 2.72
C TRP A 57 10.57 -0.26 4.02
N TYR A 58 11.49 0.70 4.00
CA TYR A 58 12.15 1.22 5.17
C TYR A 58 12.11 2.74 5.10
N ASP A 59 12.05 3.38 6.26
CA ASP A 59 12.00 4.83 6.35
C ASP A 59 13.32 5.43 5.86
N SER A 60 13.26 6.14 4.75
CA SER A 60 14.38 6.93 4.22
C SER A 60 14.28 8.41 4.57
N GLY A 61 13.14 8.88 5.10
CA GLY A 61 12.88 10.27 5.46
C GLY A 61 12.60 11.24 4.30
N PHE A 62 12.72 10.82 3.03
CA PHE A 62 12.62 11.72 1.87
C PHE A 62 11.29 11.67 1.10
N ASP A 63 10.48 10.62 1.31
CA ASP A 63 9.20 10.45 0.62
C ASP A 63 8.03 10.72 1.59
N GLU A 64 7.55 11.97 1.60
CA GLU A 64 6.42 12.41 2.44
C GLU A 64 5.15 11.59 2.13
N GLY A 65 4.93 11.26 0.85
CA GLY A 65 3.77 10.49 0.41
C GLY A 65 3.81 9.06 0.93
N ALA A 66 4.97 8.40 0.85
CA ALA A 66 5.18 7.08 1.45
C ALA A 66 5.02 7.11 2.98
N GLN A 67 5.53 8.16 3.64
CA GLN A 67 5.40 8.31 5.09
C GLN A 67 3.93 8.40 5.50
N THR A 68 3.14 9.30 4.91
CA THR A 68 1.70 9.38 5.18
C THR A 68 1.01 8.07 4.84
N PHE A 69 1.34 7.46 3.70
CA PHE A 69 0.73 6.20 3.28
C PHE A 69 0.96 5.06 4.29
N TYR A 70 2.21 4.83 4.69
CA TYR A 70 2.57 3.69 5.53
C TYR A 70 2.37 3.95 7.03
N TYR A 71 2.64 5.17 7.50
CA TYR A 71 2.58 5.49 8.93
C TYR A 71 1.26 6.05 9.42
N GLU A 72 0.49 6.70 8.55
CA GLU A 72 -0.80 7.26 8.95
C GLU A 72 -1.92 6.34 8.45
N TYR A 73 -1.96 6.09 7.14
CA TYR A 73 -3.09 5.37 6.55
C TYR A 73 -2.98 3.85 6.69
N CYS A 74 -1.79 3.30 6.85
CA CYS A 74 -1.57 1.86 6.98
C CYS A 74 -1.06 1.46 8.37
N GLU A 75 -1.19 2.31 9.39
CA GLU A 75 -0.65 2.09 10.75
C GLU A 75 -1.05 0.75 11.39
N SER A 76 -2.20 0.20 11.01
CA SER A 76 -2.77 -1.03 11.57
C SER A 76 -2.39 -2.28 10.77
N ILE A 77 -1.62 -2.11 9.69
CA ILE A 77 -1.16 -3.18 8.81
C ILE A 77 0.28 -3.57 9.20
N PRO A 78 0.62 -4.87 9.21
CA PRO A 78 1.99 -5.31 9.49
C PRO A 78 2.98 -4.71 8.49
N SER A 79 4.13 -4.22 8.97
CA SER A 79 5.14 -3.56 8.14
C SER A 79 5.73 -4.44 7.03
N GLU A 80 5.66 -5.77 7.20
CA GLU A 80 6.05 -6.75 6.19
C GLU A 80 5.23 -6.60 4.90
N ALA A 81 4.01 -6.05 4.99
CA ALA A 81 3.13 -5.79 3.85
C ALA A 81 3.57 -4.58 3.01
N PHE A 82 4.50 -3.75 3.50
CA PHE A 82 4.90 -2.50 2.86
C PHE A 82 6.01 -2.76 1.87
N ILE A 83 5.72 -2.58 0.57
CA ILE A 83 6.62 -2.96 -0.51
C ILE A 83 6.88 -1.76 -1.40
N ASN A 84 8.16 -1.50 -1.66
CA ASN A 84 8.60 -0.59 -2.70
C ASN A 84 8.82 -1.41 -3.98
N PHE A 85 8.18 -1.00 -5.07
CA PHE A 85 8.37 -1.61 -6.39
C PHE A 85 8.55 -0.51 -7.44
N GLY A 86 9.77 -0.34 -7.95
CA GLY A 86 10.10 0.80 -8.79
C GLY A 86 10.04 2.10 -7.98
N ILE A 87 9.19 3.01 -8.41
CA ILE A 87 8.87 4.29 -7.74
C ILE A 87 7.54 4.24 -6.98
N TYR A 88 6.92 3.06 -6.89
CA TYR A 88 5.60 2.89 -6.31
C TYR A 88 5.68 2.30 -4.92
N ASN A 89 4.80 2.79 -4.06
CA ASN A 89 4.63 2.29 -2.70
C ASN A 89 3.38 1.41 -2.67
N LEU A 90 3.49 0.16 -2.23
CA LEU A 90 2.43 -0.85 -2.27
C LEU A 90 2.16 -1.39 -0.86
N VAL A 91 0.90 -1.72 -0.60
CA VAL A 91 0.53 -2.61 0.51
C VAL A 91 -0.04 -3.92 -0.03
N VAL A 92 0.53 -5.02 0.47
CA VAL A 92 0.35 -6.37 -0.09
C VAL A 92 0.03 -7.39 1.01
N CYS A 93 -0.94 -8.26 0.77
CA CYS A 93 -1.11 -9.44 1.61
C CYS A 93 -0.01 -10.44 1.26
N ILE A 94 1.01 -10.55 2.12
CA ILE A 94 2.22 -11.35 1.87
C ILE A 94 1.92 -12.84 1.63
N GLU A 95 0.88 -13.37 2.27
CA GLU A 95 0.45 -14.75 2.07
C GLU A 95 -0.06 -15.01 0.64
N SER A 96 -0.88 -14.12 0.08
CA SER A 96 -1.49 -14.30 -1.24
C SER A 96 -0.79 -13.54 -2.37
N GLY A 97 0.10 -12.61 -2.06
CA GLY A 97 0.65 -11.63 -3.00
C GLY A 97 -0.37 -10.58 -3.47
N THR A 98 -1.60 -10.54 -2.92
CA THR A 98 -2.64 -9.61 -3.38
C THR A 98 -2.29 -8.18 -2.99
N ILE A 99 -2.17 -7.28 -3.97
CA ILE A 99 -2.06 -5.84 -3.73
C ILE A 99 -3.45 -5.32 -3.38
N PHE A 100 -3.55 -4.57 -2.29
CA PHE A 100 -4.83 -3.99 -1.84
C PHE A 100 -4.76 -2.48 -1.61
N GLY A 101 -3.58 -1.89 -1.76
CA GLY A 101 -3.39 -0.45 -1.76
C GLY A 101 -2.09 -0.07 -2.43
N PHE A 102 -2.05 1.13 -3.00
CA PHE A 102 -0.82 1.68 -3.54
C PHE A 102 -0.84 3.20 -3.54
N GLN A 103 0.36 3.77 -3.56
CA GLN A 103 0.59 5.21 -3.58
C GLN A 103 1.69 5.52 -4.60
N PHE A 104 1.54 6.69 -5.25
CA PHE A 104 2.61 7.33 -6.00
C PHE A 104 2.45 8.85 -6.02
N GLY A 105 3.51 9.53 -6.44
CA GLY A 105 3.56 10.99 -6.38
C GLY A 105 3.61 11.45 -4.92
N ARG A 106 2.99 12.58 -4.60
CA ARG A 106 2.97 13.08 -3.22
C ARG A 106 1.73 12.61 -2.48
N PHE A 107 0.55 12.78 -3.06
CA PHE A 107 -0.72 12.55 -2.35
C PHE A 107 -1.75 11.78 -3.18
N THR A 108 -1.28 10.85 -4.02
CA THR A 108 -2.18 10.02 -4.84
C THR A 108 -2.26 8.61 -4.24
N PHE A 109 -3.33 8.37 -3.46
CA PHE A 109 -3.54 7.12 -2.71
C PHE A 109 -4.71 6.32 -3.26
N PHE A 110 -4.51 5.01 -3.38
CA PHE A 110 -5.49 4.07 -3.90
C PHE A 110 -5.68 2.90 -2.98
N VAL A 111 -6.93 2.45 -2.91
CA VAL A 111 -7.32 1.28 -2.15
C VAL A 111 -8.20 0.38 -3.01
N ARG A 112 -8.13 -0.92 -2.75
CA ARG A 112 -9.11 -1.90 -3.18
C ARG A 112 -10.08 -2.13 -2.02
N PRO A 113 -11.17 -1.35 -1.94
CA PRO A 113 -12.00 -1.32 -0.74
C PRO A 113 -12.79 -2.61 -0.59
N ASN A 114 -13.22 -2.87 0.64
CA ASN A 114 -14.29 -3.82 0.88
C ASN A 114 -15.62 -3.05 0.72
N PHE A 115 -16.15 -3.02 -0.50
CA PHE A 115 -17.36 -2.28 -0.85
C PHE A 115 -18.55 -2.60 0.07
N GLU A 116 -18.72 -3.88 0.44
CA GLU A 116 -19.79 -4.30 1.36
C GLU A 116 -19.58 -3.76 2.77
N ALA A 117 -18.37 -3.94 3.33
CA ALA A 117 -18.07 -3.48 4.69
C ALA A 117 -18.11 -1.95 4.84
N GLN A 118 -17.88 -1.22 3.75
CA GLN A 118 -17.82 0.24 3.75
C GLN A 118 -19.10 0.88 3.21
N GLY A 119 -20.11 0.10 2.82
CA GLY A 119 -21.36 0.63 2.27
C GLY A 119 -21.20 1.42 0.97
N ILE A 120 -20.10 1.22 0.24
CA ILE A 120 -19.78 1.96 -0.98
C ILE A 120 -20.48 1.30 -2.17
N LEU A 121 -21.25 2.09 -2.91
CA LEU A 121 -21.85 1.63 -4.16
C LEU A 121 -20.78 1.52 -5.26
N ILE A 122 -20.57 0.29 -5.75
CA ILE A 122 -19.65 -0.03 -6.84
C ILE A 122 -19.94 0.89 -8.04
N GLY A 123 -18.88 1.49 -8.60
CA GLY A 123 -18.97 2.32 -9.80
C GLY A 123 -19.38 3.78 -9.59
N LYS A 124 -19.63 4.21 -8.34
CA LYS A 124 -19.89 5.64 -8.05
C LYS A 124 -18.63 6.48 -7.78
N SER A 125 -17.50 5.84 -7.49
CA SER A 125 -16.25 6.57 -7.26
C SER A 125 -15.75 7.23 -8.55
N PRO A 126 -15.26 8.47 -8.49
CA PRO A 126 -14.71 9.17 -9.64
C PRO A 126 -13.58 8.36 -10.27
N ARG A 127 -13.58 8.28 -11.60
CA ARG A 127 -12.53 7.56 -12.36
C ARG A 127 -11.37 8.46 -12.78
N ARG A 128 -11.55 9.77 -12.65
CA ARG A 128 -10.56 10.80 -12.93
C ARG A 128 -10.58 11.83 -11.82
N LEU A 129 -9.42 12.18 -11.28
CA LEU A 129 -9.27 13.25 -10.30
C LEU A 129 -8.04 14.09 -10.64
N SER A 130 -8.07 15.37 -10.27
CA SER A 130 -6.89 16.23 -10.31
C SER A 130 -6.21 16.18 -8.95
N THR A 131 -4.94 15.76 -8.92
CA THR A 131 -4.08 15.82 -7.75
C THR A 131 -3.03 16.90 -7.94
N ILE A 132 -2.21 17.14 -6.91
CA ILE A 132 -1.06 18.04 -7.01
C ILE A 132 -0.05 17.59 -8.08
N ASP A 133 -0.04 16.29 -8.39
CA ASP A 133 0.84 15.67 -9.38
C ASP A 133 0.23 15.68 -10.80
N GLY A 134 -0.98 16.20 -10.96
CA GLY A 134 -1.70 16.31 -12.22
C GLY A 134 -3.00 15.50 -12.25
N THR A 135 -3.59 15.37 -13.45
CA THR A 135 -4.81 14.58 -13.62
C THR A 135 -4.47 13.09 -13.67
N VAL A 136 -5.09 12.32 -12.78
CA VAL A 136 -4.93 10.87 -12.68
C VAL A 136 -6.19 10.18 -13.21
N ASN A 137 -6.04 9.24 -14.14
CA ASN A 137 -7.14 8.46 -14.73
C ASN A 137 -6.97 6.98 -14.39
N ILE A 138 -7.95 6.40 -13.71
CA ILE A 138 -7.96 4.99 -13.30
C ILE A 138 -8.99 4.13 -14.03
N GLU A 139 -9.51 4.56 -15.20
CA GLU A 139 -10.46 3.78 -16.00
C GLU A 139 -10.00 2.33 -16.23
N SER A 140 -8.70 2.11 -16.49
CA SER A 140 -8.14 0.77 -16.71
C SER A 140 -8.08 -0.12 -15.47
N LEU A 141 -8.22 0.44 -14.27
CA LEU A 141 -8.30 -0.34 -13.02
C LEU A 141 -9.72 -0.86 -12.74
N GLU A 142 -10.72 -0.38 -13.49
CA GLU A 142 -12.13 -0.73 -13.34
C GLU A 142 -12.66 -0.55 -11.90
N HIS A 143 -13.82 -1.12 -11.60
CA HIS A 143 -14.55 -0.83 -10.37
C HIS A 143 -13.92 -1.42 -9.10
N GLU A 144 -12.84 -2.19 -9.19
CA GLU A 144 -12.18 -2.78 -8.03
C GLU A 144 -11.32 -1.78 -7.25
N TRP A 145 -10.90 -0.69 -7.90
CA TRP A 145 -9.99 0.30 -7.32
C TRP A 145 -10.64 1.67 -7.24
N VAL A 146 -10.37 2.38 -6.16
CA VAL A 146 -10.88 3.73 -5.91
C VAL A 146 -9.77 4.63 -5.39
N PHE A 147 -9.92 5.94 -5.59
CA PHE A 147 -9.15 6.93 -4.86
C PHE A 147 -9.57 6.88 -3.39
N LEU A 148 -8.61 6.86 -2.48
CA LEU A 148 -8.90 6.85 -1.03
C LEU A 148 -9.82 8.00 -0.63
N SER A 149 -9.55 9.21 -1.14
CA SER A 149 -10.35 10.42 -0.89
C SER A 149 -11.80 10.36 -1.39
N SER A 150 -12.16 9.35 -2.19
CA SER A 150 -13.55 9.16 -2.62
C SER A 150 -14.37 8.25 -1.71
N VAL A 151 -13.73 7.63 -0.72
CA VAL A 151 -14.33 6.61 0.14
C VAL A 151 -13.98 6.75 1.61
N ALA A 152 -12.92 7.46 1.96
CA ALA A 152 -12.54 7.78 3.33
C ALA A 152 -12.96 9.21 3.66
N GLU A 153 -13.69 9.38 4.76
CA GLU A 153 -13.76 10.67 5.44
C GLU A 153 -12.43 10.95 6.15
N GLU A 154 -12.15 12.22 6.45
CA GLU A 154 -10.93 12.62 7.15
C GLU A 154 -10.84 11.90 8.51
N GLY A 155 -9.77 11.14 8.72
CA GLY A 155 -9.56 10.32 9.91
C GLY A 155 -10.03 8.86 9.78
N GLU A 156 -10.68 8.48 8.68
CA GLU A 156 -11.16 7.12 8.42
C GLU A 156 -10.27 6.32 7.44
N GLU A 157 -9.17 6.91 6.97
CA GLU A 157 -8.28 6.29 5.99
C GLU A 157 -7.70 4.95 6.47
N SER A 158 -7.27 4.90 7.74
CA SER A 158 -6.74 3.70 8.40
C SER A 158 -7.78 2.57 8.44
N ILE A 159 -9.05 2.90 8.63
CA ILE A 159 -10.16 1.93 8.63
C ILE A 159 -10.34 1.34 7.23
N CYS A 160 -10.25 2.17 6.19
CA CYS A 160 -10.37 1.73 4.80
C CYS A 160 -9.30 0.69 4.44
N TYR A 161 -8.02 0.97 4.74
CA TYR A 161 -6.94 0.04 4.47
C TYR A 161 -6.98 -1.21 5.34
N LYS A 162 -7.38 -1.09 6.61
CA LYS A 162 -7.59 -2.24 7.49
C LYS A 162 -8.66 -3.20 6.93
N ASN A 163 -9.77 -2.66 6.46
CA ASN A 163 -10.83 -3.46 5.84
C ASN A 163 -10.37 -4.13 4.54
N ALA A 164 -9.63 -3.40 3.70
CA ALA A 164 -9.03 -3.94 2.49
C ALA A 164 -8.02 -5.07 2.79
N TYR A 165 -7.20 -4.91 3.81
CA TYR A 165 -6.26 -5.94 4.27
C TYR A 165 -6.98 -7.21 4.69
N TYR A 166 -8.03 -7.12 5.53
CA TYR A 166 -8.81 -8.31 5.92
C TYR A 166 -9.52 -8.98 4.75
N LEU A 167 -10.00 -8.21 3.77
CA LEU A 167 -10.55 -8.78 2.55
C LEU A 167 -9.49 -9.55 1.77
N ALA A 168 -8.27 -9.00 1.65
CA ALA A 168 -7.15 -9.64 0.97
C ALA A 168 -6.70 -10.95 1.64
N LYS A 169 -6.85 -11.08 2.96
CA LYS A 169 -6.52 -12.32 3.72
C LYS A 169 -7.55 -13.44 3.59
N LYS A 170 -8.81 -13.14 3.24
CA LYS A 170 -9.90 -14.14 3.20
C LYS A 170 -9.89 -15.02 1.95
N ILE A 171 -8.89 -14.85 1.08
CA ILE A 171 -8.80 -15.43 -0.27
C ILE A 171 -7.78 -16.56 -0.28
#